data_AF-A0A151TS52-F1
#
_entry.id   AF-A0A151TS52-F1
#
_cell.length_a   1.000
_cell.length_b   1.000
_cell.length_c   1.000
_cell.angle_alpha   90.00
_cell.angle_beta   90.00
_cell.angle_gamma   90.00
#
_symmetry.space_group_name_H-M   'P 1'
#
loop_
_entity.id
_entity.type
_entity.pdbx_description
1 polymer ?
#
loop_
_entity_poly.entity_id
_entity_poly.type
_entity_poly.pdbx_seq_one_letter_code
_entity_poly.pdbx_strand_id
1 'polypeptide(L)' 'MFCNGLEPQTKMLLDASAGGLMMMKDSKEAITIIDTLAASDYQAHHDKNQPTKR' A
#
# COMPACT_ATOMS: atom_id res chain seq x y z
N MET A 1 17.64 1.18 1.69
CA MET A 1 16.22 1.58 1.70
C MET A 1 15.41 0.53 0.96
N PHE A 2 14.16 0.29 1.39
CA PHE A 2 13.27 -0.70 0.80
C PHE A 2 13.13 -0.57 -0.73
N CYS A 3 13.03 0.67 -1.22
CA CYS A 3 12.75 0.95 -2.63
C CYS A 3 13.97 0.89 -3.58
N ASN A 4 15.14 0.44 -3.13
CA ASN A 4 16.38 0.53 -3.92
C ASN A 4 16.45 -0.44 -5.11
N GLY A 5 15.65 -1.53 -5.10
CA GLY A 5 15.57 -2.49 -6.20
C GLY A 5 14.30 -2.35 -7.06
N LEU A 6 13.47 -1.35 -6.79
CA LEU A 6 12.22 -1.14 -7.52
C LEU A 6 12.46 -0.31 -8.78
N GLU A 7 11.71 -0.61 -9.84
CA GLU A 7 11.66 0.27 -11.01
C GLU A 7 11.17 1.68 -10.61
N PRO A 8 11.61 2.75 -11.30
CA PRO A 8 11.22 4.12 -10.97
C PRO A 8 9.70 4.33 -10.90
N GLN A 9 8.95 3.70 -11.80
CA GLN A 9 7.49 3.80 -11.84
C GLN A 9 6.85 3.12 -10.60
N THR A 10 7.28 1.92 -10.26
CA THR A 10 6.81 1.20 -9.06
C THR A 10 7.14 1.97 -7.80
N LYS A 11 8.34 2.55 -7.74
CA LYS A 11 8.78 3.40 -6.64
C LYS A 11 7.88 4.61 -6.45
N MET A 12 7.52 5.30 -7.53
CA MET A 12 6.63 6.46 -7.49
C MET A 12 5.20 6.10 -7.10
N LEU A 13 4.66 5.01 -7.65
CA LEU A 13 3.30 4.56 -7.32
C LEU A 13 3.21 4.20 -5.83
N LEU A 14 4.19 3.45 -5.32
CA LEU A 14 4.25 3.05 -3.93
C LEU A 14 4.38 4.26 -2.99
N ASP A 15 5.19 5.25 -3.36
CA ASP A 15 5.33 6.49 -2.58
C ASP A 15 4.02 7.28 -2.54
N ALA A 16 3.34 7.43 -3.68
CA ALA A 16 2.04 8.09 -3.76
C ALA A 16 0.97 7.38 -2.91
N SER A 17 0.92 6.05 -2.95
CA SER A 17 0.02 5.24 -2.11
C SER A 17 0.32 5.36 -0.63
N ALA A 18 1.59 5.61 -0.26
CA ALA A 18 2.03 5.82 1.12
C ALA A 18 1.99 7.31 1.56
N GLY A 19 1.44 8.21 0.74
CA GLY A 19 1.34 9.64 1.06
C GLY A 19 2.65 10.42 0.98
N GLY A 20 3.60 9.98 0.15
CA GLY A 20 4.90 10.64 -0.06
C GLY A 20 5.94 10.36 1.02
N LEU A 21 5.63 9.46 1.96
CA LEU A 21 6.49 9.17 3.10
C LEU A 21 7.40 7.96 2.88
N MET A 22 7.16 7.15 1.82
CA MET A 22 7.81 5.86 1.65
C MET A 22 9.33 5.98 1.50
N MET A 23 9.80 7.08 0.91
CA MET A 23 11.24 7.36 0.75
C MET A 23 11.97 7.65 2.07
N MET A 24 11.24 8.02 3.13
CA MET A 24 11.80 8.38 4.43
C MET A 24 11.77 7.21 5.42
N LYS A 25 11.10 6.11 5.07
CA LYS A 25 10.88 4.96 5.94
C LYS A 25 12.02 3.96 5.89
N ASP A 26 12.31 3.35 7.03
CA ASP A 26 13.15 2.16 7.06
C ASP A 26 12.40 0.95 6.50
N SER A 27 13.11 -0.17 6.32
CA SER A 27 12.52 -1.38 5.73
C SER A 27 11.35 -1.93 6.53
N LYS A 28 11.36 -1.84 7.86
CA LYS A 28 10.30 -2.39 8.72
C LYS A 28 9.05 -1.53 8.66
N GLU A 29 9.22 -0.21 8.70
CA GLU A 29 8.12 0.74 8.52
C GLU A 29 7.49 0.60 7.12
N ALA A 30 8.31 0.46 6.08
CA ALA A 30 7.85 0.25 4.70
C ALA A 30 7.00 -1.02 4.56
N ILE A 31 7.43 -2.14 5.17
CA ILE A 31 6.66 -3.40 5.18
C ILE A 31 5.29 -3.18 5.85
N THR A 32 5.27 -2.51 6.99
CA THR A 32 4.02 -2.25 7.73
C THR A 32 3.01 -1.43 6.92
N ILE A 33 3.50 -0.43 6.17
CA ILE A 33 2.67 0.38 5.27
C ILE A 33 2.08 -0.50 4.17
N ILE A 34 2.89 -1.36 3.54
CA ILE A 34 2.43 -2.26 2.48
C ILE A 34 1.37 -3.24 3.00
N ASP A 35 1.59 -3.84 4.17
CA ASP A 35 0.63 -4.75 4.80
C ASP A 35 -0.70 -4.05 5.10
N THR A 36 -0.63 -2.80 5.57
CA THR A 36 -1.82 -1.98 5.84
C THR A 36 -2.58 -1.64 4.55
N LEU A 37 -1.86 -1.27 3.49
CA LEU A 37 -2.44 -0.99 2.17
C LEU A 37 -3.12 -2.24 1.61
N ALA A 38 -2.46 -3.40 1.70
CA ALA A 38 -3.01 -4.66 1.25
C ALA A 38 -4.27 -5.04 2.05
N ALA A 39 -4.23 -4.95 3.38
CA ALA A 39 -5.38 -5.25 4.23
C ALA A 39 -6.59 -4.35 3.92
N SER A 40 -6.36 -3.05 3.73
CA SER A 40 -7.40 -2.09 3.33
C SER A 40 -8.01 -2.42 1.97
N ASP A 41 -7.19 -2.79 0.98
CA ASP A 41 -7.66 -3.16 -0.35
C ASP A 41 -8.54 -4.43 -0.30
N TYR A 42 -8.12 -5.45 0.45
CA TYR A 42 -8.93 -6.66 0.68
C TYR A 42 -10.28 -6.35 1.34
N GLN A 43 -10.30 -5.46 2.34
CA GLN A 43 -11.55 -5.04 2.99
C GLN A 43 -12.46 -4.28 2.03
N ALA A 44 -11.92 -3.34 1.26
CA ALA A 44 -12.68 -2.58 0.27
C ALA A 44 -13.28 -3.48 -0.82
N HIS A 45 -12.55 -4.53 -1.24
CA HIS A 45 -13.04 -5.54 -2.17
C HIS A 45 -14.13 -6.42 -1.55
N HIS A 46 -14.00 -6.78 -0.28
CA HIS A 46 -15.00 -7.57 0.44
C HIS A 46 -16.30 -6.78 0.67
N ASP A 47 -16.22 -5.52 1.08
CA ASP A 47 -17.37 -4.66 1.34
C ASP A 47 -18.18 -4.37 0.06
N LYS A 48 -17.50 -4.22 -1.08
CA LYS A 48 -18.16 -4.04 -2.39
C LYS A 48 -18.87 -5.30 -2.88
N ASN A 49 -18.43 -6.48 -2.44
CA ASN A 49 -19.00 -7.77 -2.83
C ASN A 49 -20.06 -8.28 -1.84
N GLN A 50 -20.32 -7.56 -0.73
CA GLN A 50 -21.48 -7.87 0.10
C GLN A 50 -22.76 -7.49 -0.65
N PRO A 51 -23.69 -8.44 -0.89
CA PRO A 51 -25.00 -8.08 -1.37
C PRO A 51 -25.64 -7.20 -0.30
N THR A 52 -25.87 -5.94 -0.63
CA THR A 52 -26.68 -5.05 0.18
C THR A 52 -28.07 -5.67 0.24
N LYS A 53 -28.35 -6.38 1.34
CA LYS A 53 -29.68 -6.89 1.64
C LYS A 53 -30.57 -5.67 1.86
N ARG A 54 -31.35 -5.32 0.83
CA ARG A 54 -32.52 -4.44 0.94
C ARG A 54 -33.66 -5.17 1.63
#